data_AF-A0A0C9X144-F1
#
_entry.id   AF-A0A0C9X144-F1
#
_cell.length_a   1.000
_cell.length_b   1.000
_cell.length_c   1.000
_cell.angle_alpha   90.00
_cell.angle_beta   90.00
_cell.angle_gamma   90.00
#
_symmetry.space_group_name_H-M   'P 1'
#
loop_
_entity.id
_entity.type
_entity.pdbx_description
1 polymer ?
#
loop_
_entity_poly.entity_id
_entity_poly.type
_entity_poly.pdbx_seq_one_letter_code
_entity_poly.pdbx_strand_id
1 'polypeptide(L)'
;MRAQHVNSLSLPLLRDDASSLVLPFRTISQPHISNGVILPFPIARRSRLLACTALLSTLFLTLLLLRDATTSLDYPYNKDHDTAPTRSIQAPLPVPAPSPKSQWCQYNDCLKGRWAPRNPPFNNLANFQQAYKNGQEPIWSRAPIPSPSISGLEFTDEERAVLEEQRLVDLMNYVWVPTEGAGKMKNWNPEDFVVQMLRTPGGLILIGDSISQQHSHALGYSLRAADIRFDHNPSHLPLHTHQGVHMHVLRPNDPTTLRLLARAGVPESRLLRPIITMVEDHMLIHEQDIRAITEQLGASPDYYWYHDFKRVEGWEQFLEDAARPRDGEEGTVTEDTVLVMNGGAHVS
;
A
#
# COMPACT_ATOMS: atom_id res chain seq x y z
N MET A 1 -26.62 55.57 7.98
CA MET A 1 -27.93 54.94 7.72
C MET A 1 -28.03 54.57 6.25
N ARG A 2 -27.87 53.29 5.93
CA ARG A 2 -28.67 52.49 4.96
C ARG A 2 -27.89 51.21 4.68
N ALA A 3 -28.45 50.12 5.21
CA ALA A 3 -28.01 48.76 4.99
C ALA A 3 -28.23 48.35 3.53
N GLN A 4 -27.32 47.54 2.99
CA GLN A 4 -27.57 46.77 1.78
C GLN A 4 -27.52 45.28 2.14
N HIS A 5 -28.64 44.62 1.82
CA HIS A 5 -28.90 43.21 1.98
C HIS A 5 -27.90 42.37 1.19
N VAL A 6 -27.29 41.38 1.86
CA VAL A 6 -26.61 40.26 1.20
C VAL A 6 -27.60 39.10 1.16
N ASN A 7 -27.97 38.66 -0.04
CA ASN A 7 -28.78 37.48 -0.27
C ASN A 7 -27.97 36.22 0.05
N SER A 8 -28.42 35.45 1.04
CA SER A 8 -27.96 34.10 1.33
C SER A 8 -28.54 33.14 0.29
N LEU A 9 -27.71 32.56 -0.57
CA LEU A 9 -28.07 31.41 -1.39
C LEU A 9 -27.87 30.14 -0.55
N SER A 10 -28.96 29.63 -0.01
CA SER A 10 -29.07 28.29 0.57
C SER A 10 -29.23 27.26 -0.55
N LEU A 11 -28.25 26.37 -0.70
CA LEU A 11 -28.35 25.18 -1.57
C LEU A 11 -29.10 24.04 -0.85
N PRO A 12 -29.92 23.25 -1.57
CA PRO A 12 -30.73 22.20 -0.97
C PRO A 12 -29.88 20.95 -0.65
N LEU A 13 -30.10 20.43 0.56
CA LEU A 13 -29.75 19.07 0.97
C LEU A 13 -30.48 18.07 0.06
N LEU A 14 -29.74 17.31 -0.75
CA LEU A 14 -30.26 16.10 -1.37
C LEU A 14 -29.85 14.90 -0.51
N ARG A 15 -30.88 14.39 0.16
CA ARG A 15 -30.93 13.15 0.93
C ARG A 15 -31.15 11.98 -0.02
N ASP A 16 -30.73 10.81 0.45
CA ASP A 16 -30.81 9.47 -0.14
C ASP A 16 -32.04 9.19 -1.02
N ASP A 17 -31.81 8.57 -2.16
CA ASP A 17 -32.66 7.47 -2.63
C ASP A 17 -31.85 6.49 -3.49
N ALA A 18 -31.74 5.27 -2.95
CA ALA A 18 -31.29 4.10 -3.68
C ALA A 18 -32.43 3.63 -4.59
N SER A 19 -32.18 3.53 -5.90
CA SER A 19 -32.78 2.51 -6.78
C SER A 19 -32.12 2.51 -8.15
N SER A 20 -31.49 1.38 -8.44
CA SER A 20 -31.29 0.74 -9.75
C SER A 20 -31.62 1.55 -11.01
N LEU A 21 -30.61 1.88 -11.81
CA LEU A 21 -30.77 2.04 -13.25
C LEU A 21 -29.53 1.53 -13.99
N VAL A 22 -29.79 0.51 -14.79
CA VAL A 22 -28.89 -0.21 -15.70
C VAL A 22 -28.37 0.75 -16.76
N LEU A 23 -27.04 0.85 -16.90
CA LEU A 23 -26.40 1.58 -17.99
C LEU A 23 -26.46 0.77 -19.29
N PRO A 24 -26.76 1.40 -20.45
CA PRO A 24 -26.66 0.74 -21.74
C PRO A 24 -25.19 0.71 -22.20
N PHE A 25 -24.65 -0.49 -22.42
CA PHE A 25 -23.37 -0.68 -23.10
C PHE A 25 -23.47 -0.18 -24.55
N ARG A 26 -22.70 0.84 -24.91
CA ARG A 26 -22.38 1.17 -26.30
C ARG A 26 -21.17 0.36 -26.76
N THR A 27 -21.41 -0.46 -27.77
CA THR A 27 -20.49 -1.27 -28.55
C THR A 27 -19.29 -0.49 -29.10
N ILE A 28 -18.09 -1.01 -28.85
CA ILE A 28 -16.88 -0.71 -29.61
C ILE A 28 -16.87 -1.60 -30.87
N SER A 29 -16.56 -0.99 -32.00
CA SER A 29 -16.47 -1.54 -33.35
C SER A 29 -15.47 -2.70 -33.48
N GLN A 30 -15.92 -3.82 -34.04
CA GLN A 30 -15.07 -4.91 -34.55
C GLN A 30 -14.56 -4.62 -35.97
N PRO A 31 -13.38 -5.13 -36.37
CA PRO A 31 -12.91 -5.09 -37.75
C PRO A 31 -13.58 -6.18 -38.61
N HIS A 32 -13.66 -5.87 -39.91
CA HIS A 32 -14.22 -6.67 -41.00
C HIS A 32 -13.89 -8.17 -40.97
N ILE A 33 -14.95 -9.01 -40.99
CA ILE A 33 -14.85 -10.43 -41.38
C ILE A 33 -15.72 -10.64 -42.63
N SER A 34 -15.07 -11.23 -43.64
CA SER A 34 -15.59 -11.66 -44.93
C SER A 34 -16.81 -12.58 -44.84
N ASN A 35 -17.74 -12.41 -45.79
CA ASN A 35 -18.92 -13.23 -46.03
C ASN A 35 -18.61 -14.74 -46.00
N GLY A 36 -19.27 -15.47 -45.10
CA GLY A 36 -19.18 -16.92 -44.95
C GLY A 36 -20.55 -17.53 -44.65
N VAL A 37 -20.93 -18.48 -45.50
CA VAL A 37 -22.14 -19.31 -45.53
C VAL A 37 -22.61 -19.79 -44.15
N ILE A 38 -23.91 -19.60 -43.84
CA ILE A 38 -24.58 -20.19 -42.66
C ILE A 38 -24.87 -21.66 -42.96
N LEU A 39 -24.14 -22.57 -42.29
CA LEU A 39 -24.48 -23.99 -42.22
C LEU A 39 -25.19 -24.30 -40.88
N PRO A 40 -26.19 -25.20 -40.86
CA PRO A 40 -26.93 -25.52 -39.65
C PRO A 40 -26.04 -26.25 -38.62
N PHE A 41 -26.10 -25.79 -37.37
CA PHE A 41 -25.37 -26.38 -36.25
C PHE A 41 -25.84 -27.82 -35.97
N PRO A 42 -24.94 -28.82 -35.90
CA PRO A 42 -25.32 -30.20 -35.63
C PRO A 42 -25.67 -30.40 -34.15
N ILE A 43 -26.81 -31.06 -33.93
CA ILE A 43 -27.43 -31.42 -32.64
C ILE A 43 -26.45 -32.11 -31.65
N ALA A 44 -25.36 -32.71 -32.16
CA ALA A 44 -24.33 -33.38 -31.37
C ALA A 44 -23.46 -32.47 -30.47
N ARG A 45 -23.44 -31.14 -30.67
CA ARG A 45 -22.67 -30.22 -29.78
C ARG A 45 -23.42 -29.85 -28.50
N ARG A 46 -24.76 -29.82 -28.51
CA ARG A 46 -25.57 -29.52 -27.32
C ARG A 46 -25.49 -30.64 -26.27
N SER A 47 -25.47 -31.89 -26.71
CA SER A 47 -25.33 -33.04 -25.81
C SER A 47 -23.96 -33.12 -25.14
N ARG A 48 -22.87 -32.70 -25.81
CA ARG A 48 -21.52 -32.63 -25.22
C ARG A 48 -21.39 -31.52 -24.17
N LEU A 49 -21.99 -30.35 -24.41
CA LEU A 49 -21.97 -29.26 -23.44
C LEU A 49 -22.74 -29.62 -22.15
N LEU A 50 -23.91 -30.25 -22.29
CA LEU A 50 -24.73 -30.71 -21.17
C LEU A 50 -24.03 -31.82 -20.35
N ALA A 51 -23.31 -32.72 -21.03
CA ALA A 51 -22.51 -33.75 -20.35
C ALA A 51 -21.33 -33.15 -19.56
N CYS A 52 -20.66 -32.13 -20.10
CA CYS A 52 -19.58 -31.44 -19.40
C CYS A 52 -20.08 -30.65 -18.18
N THR A 53 -21.23 -29.99 -18.27
CA THR A 53 -21.82 -29.29 -17.12
C THR A 53 -22.24 -30.27 -16.02
N ALA A 54 -22.82 -31.42 -16.38
CA ALA A 54 -23.18 -32.44 -15.40
C ALA A 54 -21.95 -33.02 -14.68
N LEU A 55 -20.87 -33.31 -15.43
CA LEU A 55 -19.62 -33.81 -14.85
C LEU A 55 -18.96 -32.81 -13.89
N LEU A 56 -18.92 -31.53 -14.27
CA LEU A 56 -18.37 -30.47 -13.43
C LEU A 56 -19.21 -30.24 -12.17
N SER A 57 -20.54 -30.29 -12.28
CA SER A 57 -21.44 -30.20 -11.13
C SER A 57 -21.27 -31.39 -10.18
N THR A 58 -21.13 -32.62 -10.68
CA THR A 58 -20.85 -33.80 -9.84
C THR A 58 -19.48 -33.72 -9.17
N LEU A 59 -18.45 -33.26 -9.89
CA LEU A 59 -17.10 -33.11 -9.34
C LEU A 59 -17.10 -32.08 -8.20
N PHE A 60 -17.78 -30.95 -8.39
CA PHE A 60 -17.90 -29.90 -7.38
C PHE A 60 -18.66 -30.40 -6.13
N LEU A 61 -19.75 -31.16 -6.31
CA LEU A 61 -20.47 -31.76 -5.19
C LEU A 61 -19.62 -32.80 -4.44
N THR A 62 -18.86 -33.64 -5.15
CA THR A 62 -17.97 -34.61 -4.51
C THR A 62 -16.84 -33.94 -3.72
N LEU A 63 -16.30 -32.83 -4.22
CA LEU A 63 -15.26 -32.07 -3.51
C LEU A 63 -15.81 -31.38 -2.25
N LEU A 64 -17.05 -30.90 -2.28
CA LEU A 64 -17.72 -30.36 -1.09
C LEU A 64 -17.98 -31.44 -0.03
N LEU A 65 -18.43 -32.63 -0.44
CA LEU A 65 -18.65 -33.76 0.48
C LEU A 65 -17.33 -34.32 1.05
N LEU A 66 -16.25 -34.31 0.27
CA LEU A 66 -14.91 -34.69 0.75
C LEU A 66 -14.34 -33.67 1.75
N ARG A 67 -14.63 -32.37 1.56
CA ARG A 67 -14.20 -31.32 2.49
C ARG A 67 -14.85 -31.47 3.87
N ASP A 68 -16.14 -31.80 3.91
CA ASP A 68 -16.86 -32.06 5.17
C ASP A 68 -16.46 -33.39 5.83
N ALA A 69 -15.99 -34.38 5.06
CA ALA A 69 -15.44 -35.62 5.62
C ALA A 69 -14.07 -35.42 6.28
N THR A 70 -13.28 -34.42 5.85
CA THR A 70 -11.94 -34.15 6.40
C THR A 70 -11.92 -33.28 7.66
N THR A 71 -13.04 -32.63 8.02
CA THR A 71 -13.16 -31.84 9.25
C THR A 71 -13.61 -32.65 10.48
N SER A 72 -13.80 -33.98 10.33
CA SER A 72 -14.19 -34.92 11.39
C SER A 72 -13.16 -36.05 11.56
N LEU A 73 -11.87 -35.70 11.57
CA LEU A 73 -10.81 -36.59 12.05
C LEU A 73 -10.44 -36.21 13.48
N ASP A 74 -11.32 -36.57 14.41
CA ASP A 74 -10.97 -36.76 15.82
C ASP A 74 -9.91 -37.88 15.88
N TYR A 75 -8.69 -37.50 16.26
CA TYR A 75 -7.63 -38.46 16.57
C TYR A 75 -8.02 -39.25 17.84
N PRO A 76 -8.13 -40.58 17.81
CA PRO A 76 -8.30 -41.35 19.02
C PRO A 76 -6.98 -41.37 19.80
N TYR A 77 -6.97 -40.67 20.93
CA TYR A 77 -5.93 -40.74 21.95
C TYR A 77 -5.92 -42.15 22.55
N ASN A 78 -4.88 -42.94 22.22
CA ASN A 78 -4.62 -44.24 22.84
C ASN A 78 -4.33 -44.05 24.34
N LYS A 79 -5.27 -44.47 25.17
CA LYS A 79 -4.96 -44.96 26.52
C LYS A 79 -4.36 -46.34 26.36
N ASP A 80 -3.14 -46.54 26.83
CA ASP A 80 -2.87 -47.63 27.79
C ASP A 80 -1.46 -47.56 28.39
N HIS A 81 -1.45 -47.88 29.68
CA HIS A 81 -0.35 -48.25 30.57
C HIS A 81 0.56 -47.18 31.21
N ASP A 82 0.08 -46.74 32.37
CA ASP A 82 0.80 -46.60 33.64
C ASP A 82 2.22 -47.18 33.71
N THR A 83 3.20 -46.30 33.90
CA THR A 83 4.09 -46.33 35.09
C THR A 83 4.98 -45.08 35.06
N ALA A 84 4.62 -44.06 35.83
CA ALA A 84 5.49 -42.92 36.11
C ALA A 84 5.61 -42.71 37.64
N PRO A 85 6.83 -42.43 38.14
CA PRO A 85 7.10 -42.34 39.57
C PRO A 85 6.47 -41.07 40.15
N THR A 86 6.15 -41.14 41.44
CA THR A 86 5.55 -40.11 42.29
C THR A 86 6.14 -38.72 42.02
N ARG A 87 5.50 -37.93 41.15
CA ARG A 87 5.80 -36.51 40.97
C ARG A 87 5.10 -35.72 42.06
N SER A 88 5.91 -35.07 42.88
CA SER A 88 5.54 -33.95 43.74
C SER A 88 4.46 -33.08 43.09
N ILE A 89 3.35 -32.87 43.81
CA ILE A 89 2.30 -31.94 43.43
C ILE A 89 2.88 -30.53 43.50
N GLN A 90 3.44 -30.05 42.39
CA GLN A 90 3.66 -28.62 42.19
C GLN A 90 2.29 -27.96 41.97
N ALA A 91 1.97 -26.97 42.79
CA ALA A 91 0.80 -26.13 42.61
C ALA A 91 0.75 -25.60 41.15
N PRO A 92 -0.44 -25.45 40.55
CA PRO A 92 -0.57 -24.88 39.21
C PRO A 92 0.16 -23.53 39.18
N LEU A 93 1.09 -23.36 38.25
CA LEU A 93 1.67 -22.05 37.98
C LEU A 93 0.51 -21.08 37.71
N PRO A 94 0.54 -19.86 38.28
CA PRO A 94 -0.48 -18.86 37.99
C PRO A 94 -0.60 -18.69 36.48
N VAL A 95 -1.82 -18.82 35.95
CA VAL A 95 -2.10 -18.46 34.56
C VAL A 95 -1.67 -17.00 34.41
N PRO A 96 -0.74 -16.67 33.49
CA PRO A 96 -0.33 -15.29 33.28
C PRO A 96 -1.59 -14.46 33.02
N ALA A 97 -1.76 -13.38 33.78
CA ALA A 97 -2.86 -12.46 33.55
C ALA A 97 -2.86 -12.08 32.06
N PRO A 98 -4.02 -12.06 31.39
CA PRO A 98 -4.07 -11.66 29.98
C PRO A 98 -3.39 -10.30 29.84
N SER A 99 -2.39 -10.24 28.98
CA SER A 99 -1.62 -9.03 28.76
C SER A 99 -2.59 -7.90 28.44
N PRO A 100 -2.43 -6.71 29.05
CA PRO A 100 -3.34 -5.61 28.81
C PRO A 100 -3.44 -5.36 27.31
N LYS A 101 -4.67 -5.35 26.77
CA LYS A 101 -4.90 -5.06 25.35
C LYS A 101 -4.28 -3.71 25.03
N SER A 102 -3.40 -3.68 24.04
CA SER A 102 -2.73 -2.46 23.58
C SER A 102 -3.77 -1.38 23.29
N GLN A 103 -3.49 -0.14 23.71
CA GLN A 103 -4.34 1.00 23.34
C GLN A 103 -4.25 1.33 21.84
N TRP A 104 -3.21 0.83 21.17
CA TRP A 104 -2.94 1.07 19.76
C TRP A 104 -3.39 -0.10 18.91
N CYS A 105 -3.92 0.19 17.73
CA CYS A 105 -4.17 -0.84 16.73
C CYS A 105 -2.90 -1.62 16.41
N GLN A 106 -3.06 -2.91 16.12
CA GLN A 106 -1.96 -3.83 15.84
C GLN A 106 -2.15 -4.42 14.44
N TYR A 107 -1.05 -4.49 13.67
CA TYR A 107 -1.01 -5.18 12.37
C TYR A 107 -2.22 -4.84 11.46
N ASN A 108 -2.91 -5.88 11.00
CA ASN A 108 -4.04 -5.80 10.08
C ASN A 108 -5.28 -5.15 10.68
N ASP A 109 -5.35 -4.97 12.00
CA ASP A 109 -6.47 -4.28 12.63
C ASP A 109 -6.41 -2.78 12.35
N CYS A 110 -5.22 -2.22 12.09
CA CYS A 110 -5.07 -0.85 11.61
C CYS A 110 -5.60 -0.68 10.17
N LEU A 111 -5.62 -1.75 9.37
CA LEU A 111 -6.04 -1.75 7.95
C LEU A 111 -7.55 -1.99 7.78
N LYS A 112 -8.26 -2.31 8.86
CA LYS A 112 -9.71 -2.47 8.88
C LYS A 112 -10.34 -1.25 9.54
N GLY A 113 -11.31 -0.63 8.88
CA GLY A 113 -11.81 0.65 9.36
C GLY A 113 -12.68 1.35 8.34
N ARG A 114 -12.79 2.65 8.52
CA ARG A 114 -13.54 3.54 7.63
C ARG A 114 -12.89 4.91 7.57
N TRP A 115 -13.10 5.59 6.45
CA TRP A 115 -12.88 7.03 6.38
C TRP A 115 -13.92 7.75 7.23
N ALA A 116 -13.48 8.65 8.10
CA ALA A 116 -14.33 9.49 8.91
C ALA A 116 -13.94 10.97 8.74
N PRO A 117 -14.89 11.91 8.89
CA PRO A 117 -14.56 13.33 8.89
C PRO A 117 -13.51 13.67 9.94
N ARG A 118 -12.53 14.47 9.54
CA ARG A 118 -11.47 15.01 10.39
C ARG A 118 -12.07 15.91 11.47
N ASN A 119 -11.48 15.85 12.66
CA ASN A 119 -11.80 16.76 13.76
C ASN A 119 -10.50 17.33 14.37
N PRO A 120 -10.27 18.66 14.34
CA PRO A 120 -11.09 19.69 13.68
C PRO A 120 -10.97 19.65 12.14
N PRO A 121 -12.01 20.05 11.39
CA PRO A 121 -11.95 20.12 9.94
C PRO A 121 -11.11 21.32 9.47
N PHE A 122 -10.51 21.20 8.29
CA PHE A 122 -10.03 22.33 7.51
C PHE A 122 -11.23 23.07 6.90
N ASN A 123 -11.34 24.37 7.16
CA ASN A 123 -12.46 25.15 6.64
C ASN A 123 -12.18 25.73 5.25
N ASN A 124 -10.92 25.79 4.84
CA ASN A 124 -10.46 26.37 3.59
C ASN A 124 -9.02 25.95 3.29
N LEU A 125 -8.55 26.31 2.09
CA LEU A 125 -7.20 26.00 1.62
C LEU A 125 -6.12 26.54 2.56
N ALA A 126 -6.28 27.75 3.11
CA ALA A 126 -5.30 28.37 3.99
C ALA A 126 -5.12 27.57 5.31
N ASN A 127 -6.22 27.06 5.89
CA ASN A 127 -6.15 26.17 7.06
C ASN A 127 -5.39 24.88 6.76
N PHE A 128 -5.66 24.28 5.58
CA PHE A 128 -4.94 23.11 5.11
C PHE A 128 -3.44 23.39 4.92
N GLN A 129 -3.09 24.44 4.18
CA GLN A 129 -1.70 24.80 3.88
C GLN A 129 -0.91 25.16 5.14
N GLN A 130 -1.55 25.75 6.14
CA GLN A 130 -0.92 26.01 7.42
C GLN A 130 -0.59 24.71 8.17
N ALA A 131 -1.48 23.71 8.12
CA ALA A 131 -1.26 22.42 8.78
C ALA A 131 -0.22 21.54 8.06
N TYR A 132 -0.10 21.69 6.75
CA TYR A 132 0.85 20.95 5.90
C TYR A 132 2.00 21.82 5.42
N LYS A 133 2.32 22.89 6.15
CA LYS A 133 3.37 23.83 5.79
C LYS A 133 4.69 23.09 5.59
N ASN A 134 5.27 23.24 4.41
CA ASN A 134 6.55 22.64 4.05
C ASN A 134 7.49 23.75 3.57
N GLY A 135 8.67 23.83 4.18
CA GLY A 135 9.70 24.82 3.82
C GLY A 135 10.62 24.37 2.68
N GLN A 136 10.56 23.10 2.29
CA GLN A 136 11.46 22.49 1.32
C GLN A 136 10.76 22.07 0.02
N GLU A 137 9.43 21.88 0.03
CA GLU A 137 8.66 21.49 -1.15
C GLU A 137 7.36 22.30 -1.30
N PRO A 138 6.85 22.47 -2.53
CA PRO A 138 5.57 23.12 -2.76
C PRO A 138 4.44 22.37 -2.06
N ILE A 139 3.59 23.12 -1.36
CA ILE A 139 2.38 22.59 -0.73
C ILE A 139 1.30 22.45 -1.81
N TRP A 140 0.52 21.36 -1.76
CA TRP A 140 -0.63 21.20 -2.64
C TRP A 140 -1.58 22.41 -2.53
N SER A 141 -1.95 22.97 -3.67
CA SER A 141 -2.88 24.10 -3.76
C SER A 141 -4.23 23.73 -4.35
N ARG A 142 -4.32 22.57 -5.02
CA ARG A 142 -5.51 22.15 -5.76
C ARG A 142 -5.58 20.64 -5.95
N ALA A 143 -6.78 20.11 -6.13
CA ALA A 143 -7.05 18.74 -6.54
C ALA A 143 -7.88 18.75 -7.83
N PRO A 144 -7.38 18.19 -8.96
CA PRO A 144 -8.05 18.27 -10.25
C PRO A 144 -9.50 17.78 -10.20
N ILE A 145 -10.43 18.51 -10.83
CA ILE A 145 -11.81 18.05 -11.08
C ILE A 145 -11.88 17.31 -12.42
N PRO A 146 -12.84 16.38 -12.64
CA PRO A 146 -12.95 15.68 -13.91
C PRO A 146 -13.04 16.66 -15.08
N SER A 147 -12.42 16.30 -16.20
CA SER A 147 -12.47 17.11 -17.42
C SER A 147 -13.91 17.20 -17.95
N PRO A 148 -14.25 18.22 -18.75
CA PRO A 148 -15.58 18.33 -19.35
C PRO A 148 -15.96 17.11 -20.19
N SER A 149 -14.97 16.44 -20.82
CA SER A 149 -15.17 15.19 -21.55
C SER A 149 -15.65 14.02 -20.69
N ILE A 150 -15.45 14.07 -19.37
CA ILE A 150 -15.85 13.05 -18.40
C ILE A 150 -17.12 13.49 -17.66
N SER A 151 -17.17 14.75 -17.19
CA SER A 151 -18.28 15.26 -16.39
C SER A 151 -19.48 15.75 -17.22
N GLY A 152 -19.27 16.09 -18.49
CA GLY A 152 -20.25 16.80 -19.31
C GLY A 152 -20.49 18.25 -18.88
N LEU A 153 -19.68 18.78 -17.94
CA LEU A 153 -19.79 20.13 -17.40
C LEU A 153 -18.61 20.98 -17.85
N GLU A 154 -18.92 22.14 -18.42
CA GLU A 154 -17.94 23.19 -18.73
C GLU A 154 -17.86 24.17 -17.56
N PHE A 155 -16.64 24.56 -17.22
CA PHE A 155 -16.34 25.53 -16.17
C PHE A 155 -15.38 26.56 -16.74
N THR A 156 -15.49 27.82 -16.32
CA THR A 156 -14.42 28.78 -16.59
C THR A 156 -13.15 28.39 -15.82
N ASP A 157 -12.00 28.99 -16.18
CA ASP A 157 -10.75 28.73 -15.48
C ASP A 157 -10.83 29.15 -14.01
N GLU A 158 -11.52 30.26 -13.71
CA GLU A 158 -11.74 30.75 -12.34
C GLU A 158 -12.64 29.82 -11.54
N GLU A 159 -13.75 29.37 -12.13
CA GLU A 159 -14.67 28.40 -11.49
C GLU A 159 -13.95 27.08 -11.21
N ARG A 160 -13.17 26.60 -12.18
CA ARG A 160 -12.35 25.40 -12.04
C ARG A 160 -11.35 25.55 -10.89
N ALA A 161 -10.64 26.68 -10.81
CA ALA A 161 -9.68 26.92 -9.73
C ALA A 161 -10.36 26.81 -8.35
N VAL A 162 -11.50 27.49 -8.15
CA VAL A 162 -12.25 27.44 -6.89
C VAL A 162 -12.72 26.02 -6.56
N LEU A 163 -13.22 25.29 -7.55
CA LEU A 163 -13.69 23.90 -7.35
C LEU A 163 -12.54 22.94 -7.05
N GLU A 164 -11.38 23.11 -7.67
CA GLU A 164 -10.20 22.28 -7.40
C GLU A 164 -9.60 22.55 -6.02
N GLU A 165 -9.64 23.81 -5.55
CA GLU A 165 -9.29 24.15 -4.17
C GLU A 165 -10.26 23.53 -3.16
N GLN A 166 -11.57 23.66 -3.40
CA GLN A 166 -12.59 23.07 -2.54
C GLN A 166 -12.47 21.55 -2.49
N ARG A 167 -12.28 20.90 -3.65
CA ARG A 167 -12.07 19.45 -3.73
C ARG A 167 -10.87 19.01 -2.90
N LEU A 168 -9.77 19.77 -2.92
CA LEU A 168 -8.61 19.45 -2.09
C LEU A 168 -8.96 19.49 -0.59
N VAL A 169 -9.64 20.55 -0.15
CA VAL A 169 -10.08 20.70 1.25
C VAL A 169 -11.01 19.56 1.65
N ASP A 170 -11.97 19.19 0.79
CA ASP A 170 -12.92 18.11 1.04
C ASP A 170 -12.21 16.76 1.17
N LEU A 171 -11.27 16.45 0.26
CA LEU A 171 -10.49 15.21 0.30
C LEU A 171 -9.61 15.12 1.56
N MET A 172 -8.94 16.22 1.93
CA MET A 172 -8.02 16.25 3.07
C MET A 172 -8.72 16.33 4.43
N ASN A 173 -10.06 16.43 4.43
CA ASN A 173 -10.90 16.38 5.61
C ASN A 173 -11.36 14.97 5.99
N TYR A 174 -10.79 13.92 5.40
CA TYR A 174 -11.05 12.55 5.83
C TYR A 174 -9.81 11.92 6.47
N VAL A 175 -10.03 11.21 7.58
CA VAL A 175 -9.01 10.43 8.27
C VAL A 175 -9.45 8.98 8.36
N TRP A 176 -8.50 8.07 8.22
CA TRP A 176 -8.77 6.65 8.42
C TRP A 176 -8.93 6.36 9.91
N VAL A 177 -10.02 5.68 10.29
CA VAL A 177 -10.31 5.29 11.67
C VAL A 177 -10.43 3.77 11.74
N PRO A 178 -9.60 3.09 12.56
CA PRO A 178 -9.70 1.64 12.75
C PRO A 178 -11.07 1.19 13.25
N THR A 179 -11.41 -0.07 13.01
CA THR A 179 -12.66 -0.68 13.52
C THR A 179 -12.76 -0.54 15.05
N GLU A 180 -13.98 -0.39 15.57
CA GLU A 180 -14.20 -0.33 17.01
C GLU A 180 -13.62 -1.56 17.72
N GLY A 181 -12.93 -1.33 18.84
CA GLY A 181 -12.23 -2.39 19.58
C GLY A 181 -10.85 -2.76 19.06
N ALA A 182 -10.43 -2.29 17.87
CA ALA A 182 -9.08 -2.51 17.34
C ALA A 182 -8.00 -1.71 18.07
N GLY A 183 -8.36 -0.66 18.82
CA GLY A 183 -7.43 0.32 19.35
C GLY A 183 -7.28 1.53 18.41
N LYS A 184 -6.51 2.54 18.84
CA LYS A 184 -6.32 3.79 18.09
C LYS A 184 -5.14 3.71 17.14
N MET A 185 -5.17 4.45 16.05
CA MET A 185 -3.97 4.70 15.25
C MET A 185 -3.06 5.66 15.99
N LYS A 186 -1.76 5.38 16.03
CA LYS A 186 -0.79 6.28 16.66
C LYS A 186 -0.66 7.55 15.83
N ASN A 187 -0.54 8.69 16.50
CA ASN A 187 -0.24 9.95 15.81
C ASN A 187 1.13 9.85 15.12
N TRP A 188 1.19 10.33 13.88
CA TRP A 188 2.44 10.42 13.13
C TRP A 188 3.42 11.38 13.82
N ASN A 189 4.65 10.92 14.04
CA ASN A 189 5.75 11.74 14.54
C ASN A 189 6.98 11.48 13.66
N PRO A 190 7.39 12.45 12.81
CA PRO A 190 8.49 12.26 11.87
C PRO A 190 9.85 12.10 12.56
N GLU A 191 10.06 12.73 13.72
CA GLU A 191 11.31 12.56 14.47
C GLU A 191 11.42 11.17 15.10
N ASP A 192 10.33 10.67 15.69
CA ASP A 192 10.29 9.31 16.25
C ASP A 192 10.54 8.27 15.16
N PHE A 193 9.94 8.48 13.99
CA PHE A 193 10.19 7.65 12.82
C PHE A 193 11.67 7.66 12.42
N VAL A 194 12.31 8.83 12.29
CA VAL A 194 13.73 8.89 11.94
C VAL A 194 14.63 8.24 13.00
N VAL A 195 14.35 8.46 14.28
CA VAL A 195 15.08 7.82 15.38
C VAL A 195 14.99 6.30 15.28
N GLN A 196 13.80 5.78 14.96
CA GLN A 196 13.58 4.36 14.73
C GLN A 196 14.38 3.84 13.52
N MET A 197 14.30 4.54 12.39
CA MET A 197 15.01 4.16 11.16
C MET A 197 16.54 4.23 11.31
N LEU A 198 17.06 5.10 12.17
CA LEU A 198 18.48 5.13 12.51
C LEU A 198 18.93 3.90 13.29
N ARG A 199 18.06 3.32 14.12
CA ARG A 199 18.32 2.06 14.86
C ARG A 199 18.06 0.81 14.04
N THR A 200 17.59 1.00 12.82
CA THR A 200 17.27 -0.06 11.87
C THR A 200 18.41 -0.18 10.84
N PRO A 201 18.98 -1.37 10.60
CA PRO A 201 20.09 -1.53 9.67
C PRO A 201 19.78 -0.99 8.27
N GLY A 202 18.74 -1.50 7.60
CA GLY A 202 18.35 -1.03 6.26
C GLY A 202 17.46 0.21 6.25
N GLY A 203 17.02 0.70 7.42
CA GLY A 203 15.92 1.66 7.52
C GLY A 203 14.60 1.08 7.00
N LEU A 204 13.81 1.93 6.33
CA LEU A 204 12.63 1.53 5.56
C LEU A 204 13.01 1.28 4.10
N ILE A 205 12.70 0.11 3.58
CA ILE A 205 12.88 -0.24 2.16
C ILE A 205 11.51 -0.49 1.55
N LEU A 206 11.17 0.32 0.55
CA LEU A 206 9.97 0.23 -0.27
C LEU A 206 10.36 -0.40 -1.60
N ILE A 207 9.70 -1.49 -1.98
CA ILE A 207 9.91 -2.16 -3.27
C ILE A 207 8.57 -2.28 -3.98
N GLY A 208 8.51 -1.87 -5.25
CA GLY A 208 7.31 -2.05 -6.06
C GLY A 208 7.17 -1.03 -7.17
N ASP A 209 5.93 -0.77 -7.55
CA ASP A 209 5.57 0.06 -8.68
C ASP A 209 5.36 1.54 -8.35
N SER A 210 4.65 2.24 -9.25
CA SER A 210 4.28 3.64 -9.09
C SER A 210 3.51 3.94 -7.79
N ILE A 211 2.78 2.98 -7.20
CA ILE A 211 2.08 3.18 -5.92
C ILE A 211 3.07 3.21 -4.76
N SER A 212 4.04 2.30 -4.75
CA SER A 212 5.15 2.34 -3.79
C SER A 212 5.98 3.62 -3.93
N GLN A 213 6.19 4.10 -5.17
CA GLN A 213 6.85 5.37 -5.43
C GLN A 213 6.05 6.56 -4.84
N GLN A 214 4.74 6.58 -5.02
CA GLN A 214 3.86 7.61 -4.43
C GLN A 214 3.88 7.57 -2.90
N HIS A 215 3.91 6.38 -2.29
CA HIS A 215 4.10 6.24 -0.84
C HIS A 215 5.45 6.80 -0.38
N SER A 216 6.55 6.48 -1.09
CA SER A 216 7.88 7.02 -0.79
C SER A 216 7.89 8.54 -0.88
N HIS A 217 7.24 9.11 -1.90
CA HIS A 217 7.14 10.56 -2.07
C HIS A 217 6.32 11.21 -0.94
N ALA A 218 5.16 10.65 -0.59
CA ALA A 218 4.33 11.16 0.50
C ALA A 218 5.07 11.13 1.86
N LEU A 219 5.82 10.06 2.12
CA LEU A 219 6.67 9.95 3.31
C LEU A 219 7.78 11.02 3.29
N GLY A 220 8.49 11.16 2.17
CA GLY A 220 9.52 12.19 2.00
C GLY A 220 8.99 13.60 2.20
N TYR A 221 7.82 13.92 1.65
CA TYR A 221 7.13 15.20 1.86
C TYR A 221 6.87 15.44 3.35
N SER A 222 6.36 14.44 4.06
CA SER A 222 6.05 14.56 5.49
C SER A 222 7.29 14.80 6.36
N LEU A 223 8.41 14.15 6.03
CA LEU A 223 9.68 14.32 6.76
C LEU A 223 10.28 15.71 6.51
N ARG A 224 10.25 16.19 5.26
CA ARG A 224 10.72 17.54 4.92
C ARG A 224 9.88 18.64 5.54
N ALA A 225 8.57 18.43 5.70
CA ALA A 225 7.70 19.34 6.45
C ALA A 225 8.12 19.49 7.92
N ALA A 226 8.83 18.52 8.48
CA ALA A 226 9.45 18.58 9.82
C ALA A 226 10.92 19.06 9.80
N ASP A 227 11.35 19.71 8.72
CA ASP A 227 12.72 20.21 8.50
C ASP A 227 13.81 19.12 8.56
N ILE A 228 13.45 17.86 8.29
CA ILE A 228 14.42 16.78 8.10
C ILE A 228 14.95 16.86 6.67
N ARG A 229 16.27 16.81 6.52
CA ARG A 229 16.95 17.02 5.23
C ARG A 229 17.75 15.80 4.81
N PHE A 230 17.73 15.55 3.51
CA PHE A 230 18.36 14.39 2.90
C PHE A 230 19.38 14.78 1.84
N ASP A 231 20.40 13.94 1.71
CA ASP A 231 21.20 13.81 0.51
C ASP A 231 20.64 12.63 -0.29
N HIS A 232 20.39 12.87 -1.58
CA HIS A 232 19.74 11.92 -2.49
C HIS A 232 20.79 11.15 -3.28
N ASN A 233 20.73 9.81 -3.25
CA ASN A 233 21.64 8.91 -3.95
C ASN A 233 23.14 9.32 -3.85
N PRO A 234 23.72 9.42 -2.64
CA PRO A 234 25.16 9.66 -2.49
C PRO A 234 26.02 8.67 -3.29
N SER A 235 27.09 9.15 -3.91
CA SER A 235 27.90 8.37 -4.88
C SER A 235 28.65 7.19 -4.28
N HIS A 236 28.84 7.15 -2.95
CA HIS A 236 29.47 6.03 -2.26
C HIS A 236 28.52 4.85 -2.04
N LEU A 237 27.21 5.01 -2.29
CA LEU A 237 26.23 3.95 -2.13
C LEU A 237 26.13 3.06 -3.37
N PRO A 238 25.85 1.74 -3.19
CA PRO A 238 25.55 0.86 -4.30
C PRO A 238 24.30 1.32 -5.05
N LEU A 239 24.25 1.10 -6.36
CA LEU A 239 23.13 1.46 -7.23
C LEU A 239 22.76 2.96 -7.25
N HIS A 240 23.64 3.87 -6.81
CA HIS A 240 23.34 5.31 -6.77
C HIS A 240 23.04 5.94 -8.15
N THR A 241 23.53 5.34 -9.23
CA THR A 241 23.23 5.76 -10.61
C THR A 241 22.01 5.07 -11.21
N HIS A 242 21.43 4.08 -10.53
CA HIS A 242 20.29 3.33 -11.05
C HIS A 242 19.02 4.17 -10.98
N GLN A 243 18.34 4.35 -12.11
CA GLN A 243 17.16 5.24 -12.19
C GLN A 243 15.97 4.75 -11.34
N GLY A 244 15.87 3.45 -11.13
CA GLY A 244 14.86 2.83 -10.28
C GLY A 244 15.25 2.73 -8.79
N VAL A 245 16.37 3.33 -8.35
CA VAL A 245 16.77 3.30 -6.94
C VAL A 245 16.86 4.72 -6.39
N HIS A 246 16.11 4.98 -5.33
CA HIS A 246 16.12 6.27 -4.63
C HIS A 246 16.43 6.07 -3.15
N MET A 247 17.61 6.50 -2.73
CA MET A 247 18.13 6.39 -1.39
C MET A 247 18.15 7.77 -0.73
N HIS A 248 17.61 7.84 0.49
CA HIS A 248 17.56 9.04 1.30
C HIS A 248 18.45 8.88 2.52
N VAL A 249 19.57 9.61 2.53
CA VAL A 249 20.52 9.65 3.65
C VAL A 249 20.36 10.96 4.38
N LEU A 250 20.32 10.95 5.72
CA LEU A 250 20.26 12.20 6.49
C LEU A 250 21.52 13.03 6.27
N ARG A 251 21.36 14.35 6.08
CA ARG A 251 22.50 15.24 5.86
C ARG A 251 23.37 15.36 7.12
N PRO A 252 24.67 15.00 7.09
CA PRO A 252 25.44 14.86 8.33
C PRO A 252 25.68 16.13 9.14
N ASN A 253 25.81 17.27 8.46
CA ASN A 253 26.10 18.55 9.10
C ASN A 253 24.86 19.37 9.47
N ASP A 254 23.66 18.79 9.33
CA ASP A 254 22.42 19.48 9.66
C ASP A 254 22.12 19.42 11.18
N PRO A 255 21.79 20.54 11.84
CA PRO A 255 21.49 20.55 13.28
C PRO A 255 20.37 19.60 13.69
N THR A 256 19.34 19.43 12.85
CA THR A 256 18.24 18.49 13.10
C THR A 256 18.76 17.05 13.01
N THR A 257 19.56 16.72 11.99
CA THR A 257 20.19 15.39 11.88
C THR A 257 21.02 15.04 13.11
N LEU A 258 21.89 15.96 13.57
CA LEU A 258 22.75 15.73 14.73
C LEU A 258 21.95 15.50 16.02
N ARG A 259 20.86 16.25 16.21
CA ARG A 259 19.93 16.04 17.34
C ARG A 259 19.28 14.66 17.27
N LEU A 260 18.80 14.25 16.10
CA LEU A 260 18.14 12.96 15.90
C LEU A 260 19.09 11.78 16.07
N LEU A 261 20.33 11.90 15.59
CA LEU A 261 21.39 10.91 15.80
C LEU A 261 21.68 10.71 17.29
N ALA A 262 21.89 11.80 18.02
CA ALA A 262 22.14 11.76 19.47
C ALA A 262 20.96 11.13 20.23
N ARG A 263 19.72 11.45 19.83
CA ARG A 263 18.50 10.86 20.38
C ARG A 263 18.39 9.36 20.07
N ALA A 264 18.83 8.93 18.89
CA ALA A 264 18.86 7.52 18.51
C ALA A 264 19.93 6.73 19.29
N GLY A 265 21.05 7.37 19.64
CA GLY A 265 22.15 6.73 20.37
C GLY A 265 22.93 5.74 19.50
N VAL A 266 22.99 5.99 18.18
CA VAL A 266 23.70 5.18 17.18
C VAL A 266 24.98 5.90 16.71
N PRO A 267 25.99 5.19 16.20
CA PRO A 267 27.23 5.82 15.72
C PRO A 267 27.01 6.72 14.49
N GLU A 268 27.91 7.69 14.31
CA GLU A 268 27.90 8.61 13.15
C GLU A 268 28.02 7.88 11.80
N SER A 269 28.63 6.70 11.77
CA SER A 269 28.69 5.83 10.58
C SER A 269 27.28 5.54 10.02
N ARG A 270 26.24 5.62 10.85
CA ARG A 270 24.85 5.44 10.41
C ARG A 270 24.38 6.57 9.49
N LEU A 271 25.00 7.74 9.53
CA LEU A 271 24.73 8.82 8.56
C LEU A 271 25.33 8.54 7.17
N LEU A 272 26.09 7.47 6.99
CA LEU A 272 26.61 7.07 5.68
C LEU A 272 25.64 6.18 4.89
N ARG A 273 24.54 5.71 5.49
CA ARG A 273 23.59 4.80 4.81
C ARG A 273 22.16 5.31 4.88
N PRO A 274 21.30 4.89 3.94
CA PRO A 274 19.94 5.42 3.85
C PRO A 274 19.12 5.05 5.08
N ILE A 275 18.15 5.91 5.40
CA ILE A 275 17.06 5.59 6.35
C ILE A 275 15.76 5.25 5.62
N ILE A 276 15.65 5.63 4.34
CA ILE A 276 14.58 5.27 3.42
C ILE A 276 15.20 4.93 2.08
N THR A 277 14.80 3.81 1.49
CA THR A 277 15.13 3.43 0.12
C THR A 277 13.86 3.06 -0.63
N MET A 278 13.70 3.56 -1.85
CA MET A 278 12.71 3.11 -2.81
C MET A 278 13.41 2.36 -3.94
N VAL A 279 12.97 1.14 -4.21
CA VAL A 279 13.38 0.28 -5.32
C VAL A 279 12.17 0.12 -6.23
N GLU A 280 12.21 0.77 -7.39
CA GLU A 280 11.14 0.74 -8.38
C GLU A 280 11.29 -0.49 -9.28
N ASP A 281 10.83 -1.62 -8.75
CA ASP A 281 10.71 -2.89 -9.47
C ASP A 281 9.24 -3.28 -9.58
N HIS A 282 8.71 -3.27 -10.80
CA HIS A 282 7.27 -3.41 -11.04
C HIS A 282 6.79 -4.86 -10.95
N MET A 283 7.69 -5.82 -11.13
CA MET A 283 7.32 -7.23 -11.31
C MET A 283 7.78 -8.11 -10.15
N LEU A 284 8.85 -7.73 -9.44
CA LEU A 284 9.50 -8.52 -8.39
C LEU A 284 9.92 -9.93 -8.87
N ILE A 285 10.08 -10.08 -10.18
CA ILE A 285 10.51 -11.30 -10.85
C ILE A 285 11.45 -10.89 -11.98
N HIS A 286 12.59 -11.57 -12.06
CA HIS A 286 13.61 -11.30 -13.08
C HIS A 286 13.05 -11.55 -14.47
N GLU A 287 13.50 -10.77 -15.45
CA GLU A 287 13.03 -10.91 -16.83
C GLU A 287 13.21 -12.33 -17.36
N GLN A 288 14.33 -12.97 -17.02
CA GLN A 288 14.65 -14.34 -17.43
C GLN A 288 13.57 -15.33 -16.97
N ASP A 289 13.07 -15.18 -15.74
CA ASP A 289 12.06 -16.07 -15.18
C ASP A 289 10.70 -15.83 -15.84
N ILE A 290 10.33 -14.57 -16.11
CA ILE A 290 9.06 -14.30 -16.81
C ILE A 290 9.10 -14.83 -18.24
N ARG A 291 10.24 -14.72 -18.93
CA ARG A 291 10.43 -15.31 -20.27
C ARG A 291 10.27 -16.83 -20.21
N ALA A 292 10.94 -17.49 -19.26
CA ALA A 292 10.81 -18.93 -19.07
C ALA A 292 9.34 -19.37 -18.83
N ILE A 293 8.60 -18.64 -17.99
CA ILE A 293 7.18 -18.91 -17.72
C ILE A 293 6.32 -18.71 -18.98
N THR A 294 6.50 -17.60 -19.69
CA THR A 294 5.66 -17.26 -20.86
C THR A 294 5.96 -18.15 -22.06
N GLU A 295 7.22 -18.52 -22.30
CA GLU A 295 7.61 -19.50 -23.33
C GLU A 295 6.97 -20.87 -23.09
N GLN A 296 6.94 -21.33 -21.83
CA GLN A 296 6.22 -22.56 -21.46
C GLN A 296 4.72 -22.50 -21.74
N LEU A 297 4.13 -21.30 -21.71
CA LEU A 297 2.73 -21.05 -22.05
C LEU A 297 2.49 -20.80 -23.55
N GLY A 298 3.53 -20.93 -24.38
CA GLY A 298 3.44 -20.83 -25.83
C GLY A 298 3.77 -19.44 -26.41
N ALA A 299 4.33 -18.52 -25.61
CA ALA A 299 4.87 -17.28 -26.15
C ALA A 299 6.11 -17.56 -27.00
N SER A 300 6.27 -16.82 -28.10
CA SER A 300 7.48 -16.88 -28.94
C SER A 300 8.68 -16.35 -28.15
N PRO A 301 9.86 -16.98 -28.13
CA PRO A 301 11.05 -16.46 -27.43
C PRO A 301 11.37 -14.99 -27.79
N ASP A 302 11.03 -14.59 -29.01
CA ASP A 302 11.22 -13.24 -29.55
C ASP A 302 10.04 -12.27 -29.29
N TYR A 303 9.12 -12.57 -28.36
CA TYR A 303 8.00 -11.67 -28.09
C TYR A 303 8.49 -10.33 -27.52
N TYR A 304 7.86 -9.26 -27.99
CA TYR A 304 8.17 -7.89 -27.56
C TYR A 304 7.37 -7.53 -26.30
N TRP A 305 8.06 -6.97 -25.29
CA TRP A 305 7.42 -6.38 -24.12
C TRP A 305 6.86 -5.00 -24.48
N TYR A 306 5.54 -4.88 -24.55
CA TYR A 306 4.89 -3.61 -24.88
C TYR A 306 5.05 -2.53 -23.80
N HIS A 307 5.25 -2.95 -22.55
CA HIS A 307 5.41 -2.06 -21.41
C HIS A 307 6.87 -2.03 -20.94
N ASP A 308 7.38 -0.82 -20.74
CA ASP A 308 8.67 -0.57 -20.10
C ASP A 308 8.52 -0.72 -18.58
N PHE A 309 8.43 -1.98 -18.14
CA PHE A 309 8.42 -2.30 -16.72
C PHE A 309 9.79 -1.98 -16.14
N LYS A 310 9.84 -1.10 -15.14
CA LYS A 310 11.09 -0.86 -14.45
C LYS A 310 11.45 -2.10 -13.64
N ARG A 311 12.73 -2.44 -13.71
CA ARG A 311 13.35 -3.58 -13.03
C ARG A 311 14.64 -3.10 -12.39
N VAL A 312 14.95 -3.65 -11.24
CA VAL A 312 16.22 -3.38 -10.54
C VAL A 312 16.91 -4.71 -10.31
N GLU A 313 17.68 -5.16 -11.30
CA GLU A 313 18.41 -6.42 -11.19
C GLU A 313 19.36 -6.42 -9.98
N GLY A 314 19.31 -7.50 -9.18
CA GLY A 314 20.12 -7.65 -7.97
C GLY A 314 19.60 -6.88 -6.75
N TRP A 315 18.33 -6.46 -6.75
CA TRP A 315 17.72 -5.80 -5.59
C TRP A 315 17.72 -6.69 -4.34
N GLU A 316 17.69 -8.01 -4.50
CA GLU A 316 17.75 -8.99 -3.41
C GLU A 316 19.08 -8.89 -2.66
N GLN A 317 20.19 -8.93 -3.40
CA GLN A 317 21.54 -8.79 -2.83
C GLN A 317 21.72 -7.41 -2.18
N PHE A 318 21.18 -6.37 -2.82
CA PHE A 318 21.15 -5.02 -2.25
C PHE A 318 20.39 -4.99 -0.92
N LEU A 319 19.22 -5.63 -0.84
CA LEU A 319 18.41 -5.72 0.37
C LEU A 319 19.15 -6.46 1.50
N GLU A 320 19.74 -7.61 1.19
CA GLU A 320 20.54 -8.38 2.15
C GLU A 320 21.71 -7.56 2.71
N ASP A 321 22.42 -6.84 1.84
CA ASP A 321 23.55 -6.01 2.24
C ASP A 321 23.12 -4.77 3.03
N ALA A 322 21.97 -4.18 2.70
CA ALA A 322 21.39 -3.05 3.42
C ALA A 322 20.89 -3.46 4.83
N ALA A 323 20.28 -4.63 4.94
CA ALA A 323 19.73 -5.15 6.19
C ALA A 323 20.81 -5.67 7.16
N ARG A 324 22.06 -5.84 6.70
CA ARG A 324 23.16 -6.33 7.54
C ARG A 324 23.67 -5.22 8.50
N PRO A 325 23.71 -5.46 9.82
CA PRO A 325 24.43 -4.61 10.77
C PRO A 325 25.91 -4.46 10.38
N ARG A 326 26.54 -3.35 10.77
CA ARG A 326 27.98 -3.12 10.54
C ARG A 326 28.77 -3.24 11.84
N ASP A 327 30.08 -3.48 11.69
CA ASP A 327 31.02 -3.46 12.80
C ASP A 327 30.92 -2.13 13.56
N GLY A 328 30.76 -2.21 14.89
CA GLY A 328 30.56 -1.05 15.77
C GLY A 328 29.08 -0.68 16.01
N GLU A 329 28.13 -1.40 15.42
CA GLU A 329 26.68 -1.20 15.62
C GLU A 329 26.04 -2.20 16.60
N GLU A 330 26.78 -3.20 17.11
CA GLU A 330 26.29 -4.45 17.75
C GLU A 330 25.43 -4.27 19.00
N GLY A 331 25.38 -3.06 19.57
CA GLY A 331 24.54 -2.73 20.73
C GLY A 331 23.61 -1.53 20.54
N THR A 332 23.60 -0.90 19.36
CA THR A 332 22.89 0.36 19.11
C THR A 332 21.91 0.29 17.94
N VAL A 333 22.26 -0.44 16.88
CA VAL A 333 21.39 -0.69 15.72
C VAL A 333 20.80 -2.09 15.87
N THR A 334 19.70 -2.17 16.62
CA THR A 334 19.15 -3.44 17.12
C THR A 334 17.75 -3.74 16.60
N GLU A 335 17.17 -2.82 15.80
CA GLU A 335 15.83 -3.00 15.25
C GLU A 335 15.86 -3.73 13.90
N ASP A 336 14.74 -4.34 13.53
CA ASP A 336 14.60 -5.05 12.27
C ASP A 336 14.41 -4.10 11.09
N THR A 337 15.03 -4.44 9.95
CA THR A 337 14.79 -3.72 8.69
C THR A 337 13.32 -3.81 8.29
N VAL A 338 12.71 -2.65 8.03
CA VAL A 338 11.29 -2.59 7.63
C VAL A 338 11.22 -2.69 6.12
N LEU A 339 10.62 -3.77 5.62
CA LEU A 339 10.40 -4.00 4.20
C LEU A 339 8.91 -3.86 3.88
N VAL A 340 8.58 -2.97 2.93
CA VAL A 340 7.25 -2.85 2.34
C VAL A 340 7.37 -3.21 0.87
N MET A 341 6.79 -4.33 0.51
CA MET A 341 6.88 -4.90 -0.83
C MET A 341 5.49 -4.95 -1.45
N ASN A 342 5.34 -4.31 -2.61
CA ASN A 342 4.14 -4.36 -3.42
C ASN A 342 4.44 -5.09 -4.72
N GLY A 343 3.95 -6.33 -4.84
CA GLY A 343 4.00 -7.12 -6.06
C GLY A 343 2.68 -6.99 -6.80
N GLY A 344 2.70 -6.30 -7.93
CA GLY A 344 1.52 -6.17 -8.79
C GLY A 344 1.63 -4.95 -9.66
N ALA A 345 1.59 -5.15 -10.98
CA ALA A 345 1.41 -4.04 -11.90
C ALA A 345 0.05 -3.38 -11.60
N HIS A 346 0.06 -2.09 -11.27
CA HIS A 346 -1.14 -1.29 -11.45
C HIS A 346 -1.52 -1.37 -12.94
N VAL A 347 -2.51 -2.20 -13.26
CA VAL A 347 -3.10 -2.25 -14.60
C VAL A 347 -3.95 -0.99 -14.73
N SER A 348 -3.32 0.12 -15.11
CA SER A 348 -4.00 1.36 -15.51
C SER A 348 -4.46 1.29 -16.95
#